data_AF-A0A0G1YT66-F1
#
_entry.id   AF-A0A0G1YT66-F1
#
_cell.length_a   1.000
_cell.length_b   1.000
_cell.length_c   1.000
_cell.angle_alpha   90.00
_cell.angle_beta   90.00
_cell.angle_gamma   90.00
#
_symmetry.space_group_name_H-M   'P 1'
#
loop_
_entity.id
_entity.type
_entity.pdbx_description
1 polymer ?
#
loop_
_entity_poly.entity_id
_entity_poly.type
_entity_poly.pdbx_seq_one_letter_code
_entity_poly.pdbx_strand_id
1 'polypeptide(L)'
;MDSFPQSDFSLFCSKKAFEISYALFRVAGGLERGSFSEYLEKEALKLLDVTTGGEYHRTKTTISALEYLLRLGGGANLIHPDNIELIIHEAKNLEAVIRNFEGSAIKPQDLQLQHIFSDMPLPDNKQTVPERQKTAPYAAKKKPKKTIIEKAVKPKAQDSISESGSLTREASIRQSAILEKILQQGNSKLKDIQTILPNASERTIRYDLQTLTNSGLIERVGSSGPSTYYRIKIRQEQPVAVAGGKSDSANSNDLPLDDRDFRNDPIL
;
A
#
# COMPACT_ATOMS: atom_id res chain seq x y z
N MET A 1 -16.02 26.17 -3.97
CA MET A 1 -16.12 24.71 -4.11
C MET A 1 -15.46 24.38 -5.42
N ASP A 2 -14.16 24.09 -5.36
CA ASP A 2 -13.35 23.87 -6.54
C ASP A 2 -13.59 22.44 -7.01
N SER A 3 -14.39 22.31 -8.05
CA SER A 3 -14.53 21.07 -8.81
C SER A 3 -13.13 20.69 -9.30
N PHE A 4 -12.56 19.60 -8.78
CA PHE A 4 -11.37 19.01 -9.38
C PHE A 4 -11.64 18.83 -10.88
N PRO A 5 -10.83 19.40 -11.78
CA PRO A 5 -11.04 19.25 -13.20
C PRO A 5 -10.90 17.75 -13.52
N GLN A 6 -11.95 17.14 -14.08
CA GLN A 6 -12.01 15.70 -14.38
C GLN A 6 -10.81 15.23 -15.22
N SER A 7 -10.16 16.13 -15.97
CA SER A 7 -8.92 15.89 -16.70
C SER A 7 -7.76 15.46 -15.81
N ASP A 8 -7.58 16.10 -14.66
CA ASP A 8 -6.41 15.88 -13.80
C ASP A 8 -6.52 14.54 -13.08
N PHE A 9 -7.74 14.16 -12.71
CA PHE A 9 -8.04 12.85 -12.15
C PHE A 9 -7.80 11.72 -13.16
N SER A 10 -8.34 11.86 -14.38
CA SER A 10 -8.13 10.87 -15.45
C SER A 10 -6.65 10.72 -15.80
N LEU A 11 -5.91 11.83 -15.86
CA LEU A 11 -4.47 11.82 -16.10
C LEU A 11 -3.71 11.10 -14.97
N PHE A 12 -4.08 11.37 -13.71
CA PHE A 12 -3.51 10.68 -12.56
C PHE A 12 -3.75 9.16 -12.63
N CYS A 13 -5.00 8.74 -12.85
CA CYS A 13 -5.36 7.33 -12.97
C CYS A 13 -4.63 6.65 -14.12
N SER A 14 -4.53 7.32 -15.27
CA SER A 14 -3.82 6.82 -16.45
C SER A 14 -2.33 6.62 -16.16
N LYS A 15 -1.67 7.60 -15.53
CA LYS A 15 -0.27 7.50 -15.12
C LYS A 15 -0.06 6.35 -14.14
N LYS A 16 -0.96 6.21 -13.15
CA LYS A 16 -0.87 5.12 -12.17
C LYS A 16 -1.11 3.74 -12.78
N ALA A 17 -2.08 3.61 -13.68
CA ALA A 17 -2.29 2.38 -14.42
C ALA A 17 -1.06 2.00 -15.27
N PHE A 18 -0.40 2.98 -15.89
CA PHE A 18 0.85 2.75 -16.62
C PHE A 18 1.97 2.26 -15.70
N GLU A 19 2.19 2.91 -14.55
CA GLU A 19 3.22 2.50 -13.57
C GLU A 19 3.02 1.05 -13.09
N ILE A 20 1.78 0.68 -12.75
CA ILE A 20 1.41 -0.68 -12.32
C ILE A 20 1.63 -1.68 -13.47
N SER A 21 1.17 -1.33 -14.67
CA SER A 21 1.32 -2.18 -15.86
C SER A 21 2.79 -2.42 -16.19
N TYR A 22 3.61 -1.37 -16.14
CA TYR A 22 5.05 -1.46 -16.35
C TYR A 22 5.71 -2.40 -15.32
N ALA A 23 5.35 -2.27 -14.04
CA ALA A 23 5.86 -3.18 -13.00
C ALA A 23 5.48 -4.64 -13.28
N LEU A 24 4.25 -4.90 -13.71
CA LEU A 24 3.79 -6.24 -14.10
C LEU A 24 4.57 -6.80 -15.29
N PHE A 25 4.84 -5.99 -16.33
CA PHE A 25 5.69 -6.40 -17.45
C PHE A 25 7.13 -6.72 -17.01
N ARG A 26 7.68 -5.95 -16.06
CA ARG A 26 9.02 -6.23 -15.51
C ARG A 26 9.06 -7.53 -14.72
N VAL A 27 8.01 -7.82 -13.96
CA VAL A 27 7.87 -9.10 -13.25
C VAL A 27 7.71 -10.23 -14.25
N ALA A 28 6.82 -10.10 -15.22
CA ALA A 28 6.56 -11.10 -16.27
C ALA A 28 7.84 -11.42 -17.06
N GLY A 29 8.60 -10.41 -17.48
CA GLY A 29 9.86 -10.61 -18.21
C GLY A 29 10.99 -11.27 -17.39
N GLY A 30 10.85 -11.33 -16.07
CA GLY A 30 11.74 -12.09 -15.19
C GLY A 30 11.34 -13.55 -15.01
N LEU A 31 10.14 -13.94 -15.45
CA LEU A 31 9.67 -15.32 -15.42
C LEU A 31 10.21 -16.09 -16.63
N GLU A 32 10.43 -17.39 -16.46
CA GLU A 32 10.66 -18.27 -17.60
C GLU A 32 9.43 -18.20 -18.52
N ARG A 33 9.65 -17.93 -19.82
CA ARG A 33 8.57 -17.72 -20.80
C ARG A 33 7.57 -18.88 -20.71
N GLY A 34 6.39 -18.58 -20.21
CA GLY A 34 5.33 -19.53 -19.97
C GLY A 34 3.96 -18.86 -19.99
N SER A 35 2.92 -19.68 -20.04
CA SER A 35 1.52 -19.22 -20.11
C SER A 35 1.14 -18.23 -19.00
N PHE A 36 1.76 -18.34 -17.83
CA PHE A 36 1.54 -17.42 -16.72
C PHE A 36 2.08 -16.00 -17.02
N SER A 37 3.26 -15.88 -17.63
CA SER A 37 3.82 -14.58 -18.03
C SER A 37 2.93 -13.88 -19.05
N GLU A 38 2.50 -14.60 -20.09
CA GLU A 38 1.61 -14.07 -21.12
C GLU A 38 0.26 -13.62 -20.52
N TYR A 39 -0.29 -14.39 -19.58
CA TYR A 39 -1.52 -14.03 -18.89
C TYR A 39 -1.37 -12.79 -18.02
N LEU A 40 -0.23 -12.66 -17.32
CA LEU A 40 0.08 -11.49 -16.50
C LEU A 40 0.24 -10.22 -17.36
N GLU A 41 0.92 -10.31 -18.48
CA GLU A 41 1.08 -9.21 -19.45
C GLU A 41 -0.27 -8.78 -20.05
N LYS A 42 -1.10 -9.77 -20.43
CA LYS A 42 -2.45 -9.50 -20.93
C LYS A 42 -3.29 -8.74 -19.92
N GLU A 43 -3.24 -9.14 -18.66
CA GLU A 43 -4.04 -8.50 -17.61
C GLU A 43 -3.49 -7.13 -17.20
N ALA A 44 -2.17 -6.91 -17.33
CA ALA A 44 -1.55 -5.58 -17.23
C ALA A 44 -2.07 -4.64 -18.32
N LEU A 45 -2.08 -5.07 -19.58
CA LEU A 45 -2.61 -4.27 -20.69
C LEU A 45 -4.10 -3.96 -20.52
N LYS A 46 -4.88 -4.94 -20.07
CA LYS A 46 -6.30 -4.74 -19.78
C LYS A 46 -6.53 -3.71 -18.68
N LEU A 47 -5.73 -3.73 -17.60
CA LEU A 47 -5.80 -2.73 -16.53
C LEU A 47 -5.56 -1.32 -17.08
N LEU A 48 -4.54 -1.17 -17.92
CA LEU A 48 -4.22 0.11 -18.58
C LEU A 48 -5.39 0.59 -19.45
N ASP A 49 -5.89 -0.27 -20.32
CA ASP A 49 -6.97 0.04 -21.26
C ASP A 49 -8.24 0.50 -20.53
N VAL A 50 -8.76 -0.30 -19.59
CA VAL A 50 -10.00 0.04 -18.86
C VAL A 50 -9.85 1.30 -18.00
N THR A 51 -8.67 1.56 -17.46
CA THR A 51 -8.43 2.74 -16.60
C THR A 51 -8.31 4.01 -17.43
N THR A 52 -7.62 3.96 -18.57
CA THR A 52 -7.50 5.09 -19.50
C THR A 52 -8.83 5.40 -20.21
N GLY A 53 -9.67 4.38 -20.43
CA GLY A 53 -11.05 4.55 -20.92
C GLY A 53 -12.02 5.15 -19.89
N GLY A 54 -11.60 5.37 -18.64
CA GLY A 54 -12.44 5.90 -17.57
C GLY A 54 -13.48 4.90 -17.05
N GLU A 55 -13.35 3.62 -17.37
CA GLU A 55 -14.25 2.55 -16.94
C GLU A 55 -13.90 2.06 -15.53
N TYR A 56 -13.98 2.97 -14.56
CA TYR A 56 -13.46 2.74 -13.21
C TYR A 56 -14.08 1.55 -12.47
N HIS A 57 -15.33 1.20 -12.74
CA HIS A 57 -15.95 -0.02 -12.21
C HIS A 57 -15.22 -1.27 -12.70
N ARG A 58 -14.87 -1.33 -13.99
CA ARG A 58 -14.09 -2.43 -14.56
C ARG A 58 -12.66 -2.44 -14.05
N THR A 59 -12.05 -1.27 -13.83
CA THR A 59 -10.74 -1.15 -13.20
C THR A 59 -10.69 -1.88 -11.86
N LYS A 60 -11.70 -1.72 -10.98
CA LYS A 60 -11.75 -2.41 -9.67
C LYS A 60 -11.80 -3.93 -9.83
N THR A 61 -12.61 -4.42 -10.75
CA THR A 61 -12.71 -5.86 -11.05
C THR A 61 -11.39 -6.41 -11.59
N THR A 62 -10.72 -5.67 -12.48
CA THR A 62 -9.40 -6.04 -13.00
C THR A 62 -8.33 -6.04 -11.90
N ILE A 63 -8.33 -5.05 -11.01
CA ILE A 63 -7.43 -5.01 -9.84
C ILE A 63 -7.64 -6.23 -8.93
N SER A 64 -8.90 -6.60 -8.68
CA SER A 64 -9.22 -7.78 -7.87
C SER A 64 -8.73 -9.07 -8.53
N ALA A 65 -8.94 -9.21 -9.85
CA ALA A 65 -8.44 -10.35 -10.62
C ALA A 65 -6.90 -10.42 -10.59
N LEU A 66 -6.24 -9.27 -10.73
CA LEU A 66 -4.79 -9.15 -10.65
C LEU A 66 -4.25 -9.55 -9.28
N GLU A 67 -4.91 -9.16 -8.19
CA GLU A 67 -4.54 -9.57 -6.83
C GLU A 67 -4.56 -11.10 -6.68
N TYR A 68 -5.63 -11.76 -7.14
CA TYR A 68 -5.70 -13.23 -7.09
C TYR A 68 -4.64 -13.90 -7.97
N LEU A 69 -4.39 -13.34 -9.16
CA LEU A 69 -3.36 -13.84 -10.06
C LEU A 69 -1.95 -13.73 -9.46
N LEU A 70 -1.61 -12.59 -8.87
CA LEU A 70 -0.32 -12.38 -8.21
C LEU A 70 -0.15 -13.30 -7.00
N ARG A 71 -1.19 -13.48 -6.19
CA ARG A 71 -1.18 -14.44 -5.07
C ARG A 71 -0.99 -15.88 -5.55
N LEU A 72 -1.63 -16.27 -6.65
CA LEU A 72 -1.42 -17.56 -7.28
C LEU A 72 0.04 -17.73 -7.74
N GLY A 73 0.60 -16.70 -8.38
CA GLY A 73 2.01 -16.67 -8.78
C GLY A 73 2.97 -16.80 -7.59
N GLY A 74 2.67 -16.14 -6.47
CA GLY A 74 3.44 -16.27 -5.23
C GLY A 74 3.33 -17.65 -4.61
N GLY A 75 2.13 -18.23 -4.54
CA GLY A 75 1.91 -19.58 -4.04
C GLY A 75 2.59 -20.67 -4.88
N ALA A 76 2.77 -20.42 -6.18
CA ALA A 76 3.51 -21.27 -7.10
C ALA A 76 5.03 -20.98 -7.10
N ASN A 77 5.53 -20.06 -6.27
CA ASN A 77 6.92 -19.59 -6.24
C ASN A 77 7.42 -19.02 -7.58
N LEU A 78 6.52 -18.52 -8.42
CA LEU A 78 6.87 -17.89 -9.70
C LEU A 78 7.31 -16.43 -9.49
N ILE A 79 6.63 -15.72 -8.59
CA ILE A 79 6.91 -14.31 -8.30
C ILE A 79 7.40 -14.18 -6.86
N HIS A 80 8.44 -13.37 -6.65
CA HIS A 80 8.93 -13.03 -5.32
C HIS A 80 7.85 -12.31 -4.48
N PRO A 81 7.65 -12.67 -3.20
CA PRO A 81 6.61 -12.10 -2.34
C PRO A 81 6.69 -10.56 -2.24
N ASP A 82 7.88 -9.98 -2.11
CA ASP A 82 8.04 -8.52 -2.02
C ASP A 82 7.48 -7.78 -3.24
N ASN A 83 7.66 -8.34 -4.43
CA ASN A 83 7.13 -7.74 -5.67
C ASN A 83 5.60 -7.82 -5.69
N ILE A 84 5.03 -8.92 -5.20
CA ILE A 84 3.59 -9.12 -5.09
C ILE A 84 2.99 -8.08 -4.15
N GLU A 85 3.57 -7.92 -2.96
CA GLU A 85 3.09 -6.97 -1.95
C GLU A 85 3.12 -5.54 -2.47
N LEU A 86 4.22 -5.15 -3.13
CA LEU A 86 4.37 -3.81 -3.71
C LEU A 86 3.31 -3.53 -4.79
N ILE A 87 3.12 -4.46 -5.73
CA ILE A 87 2.17 -4.27 -6.84
C ILE A 87 0.73 -4.25 -6.31
N ILE A 88 0.37 -5.15 -5.38
CA ILE A 88 -0.95 -5.17 -4.75
C ILE A 88 -1.20 -3.87 -3.98
N HIS A 89 -0.19 -3.38 -3.25
CA HIS A 89 -0.30 -2.13 -2.51
C HIS A 89 -0.62 -0.96 -3.44
N GLU A 90 0.11 -0.83 -4.54
CA GLU A 90 -0.10 0.26 -5.49
C GLU A 90 -1.45 0.13 -6.23
N ALA A 91 -1.87 -1.09 -6.58
CA ALA A 91 -3.18 -1.34 -7.18
C ALA A 91 -4.33 -0.98 -6.22
N LYS A 92 -4.21 -1.29 -4.93
CA LYS A 92 -5.19 -0.89 -3.90
C LYS A 92 -5.19 0.61 -3.65
N ASN A 93 -4.05 1.28 -3.78
CA ASN A 93 -3.97 2.72 -3.72
C ASN A 93 -4.77 3.37 -4.87
N LEU A 94 -4.59 2.86 -6.11
CA LEU A 94 -5.39 3.28 -7.26
C LEU A 94 -6.89 3.06 -7.03
N GLU A 95 -7.28 1.89 -6.52
CA GLU A 95 -8.68 1.58 -6.19
C GLU A 95 -9.25 2.56 -5.15
N ALA A 96 -8.49 2.88 -4.10
CA ALA A 96 -8.91 3.80 -3.05
C ALA A 96 -9.14 5.22 -3.61
N VAL A 97 -8.24 5.69 -4.49
CA VAL A 97 -8.37 6.98 -5.17
C VAL A 97 -9.63 7.01 -6.04
N ILE A 98 -9.88 5.95 -6.81
CA ILE A 98 -11.10 5.80 -7.63
C ILE A 98 -12.36 5.85 -6.76
N ARG A 99 -12.39 5.11 -5.66
CA ARG A 99 -13.53 5.09 -4.74
C ARG A 99 -13.82 6.47 -4.14
N ASN A 100 -12.79 7.23 -3.79
CA ASN A 100 -12.96 8.58 -3.25
C ASN A 100 -13.51 9.56 -4.30
N PHE A 101 -13.12 9.39 -5.57
CA PHE A 101 -13.65 10.17 -6.68
C PHE A 101 -15.13 9.85 -6.97
N GLU A 102 -15.48 8.56 -7.09
CA GLU A 102 -16.87 8.13 -7.28
C GLU A 102 -17.76 8.55 -6.10
N GLY A 103 -17.27 8.42 -4.86
CA GLY A 103 -17.97 8.84 -3.65
C GLY A 103 -18.19 10.35 -3.54
N SER A 104 -17.36 11.15 -4.21
CA SER A 104 -17.52 12.61 -4.31
C SER A 104 -18.41 13.04 -5.47
N ALA A 105 -18.48 12.23 -6.54
CA ALA A 105 -19.31 12.50 -7.72
C ALA A 105 -20.80 12.19 -7.49
N ILE A 106 -21.15 11.37 -6.50
CA ILE A 106 -22.55 11.07 -6.16
C ILE A 106 -23.02 12.00 -5.03
N LYS A 107 -23.55 13.18 -5.39
CA LYS A 107 -24.56 13.81 -4.51
C LYS A 107 -25.80 12.92 -4.54
N PRO A 108 -26.28 12.40 -3.40
CA PRO A 108 -27.48 11.58 -3.35
C PRO A 108 -28.70 12.50 -3.56
N GLN A 109 -29.09 12.74 -4.81
CA GLN A 109 -30.37 13.39 -5.09
C GLN A 109 -31.33 12.57 -5.97
N ASP A 110 -30.94 11.45 -6.59
CA ASP A 110 -31.91 10.67 -7.38
C ASP A 110 -31.63 9.15 -7.39
N LEU A 111 -31.69 8.51 -6.23
CA LEU A 111 -31.96 7.07 -6.16
C LEU A 111 -33.24 6.84 -5.38
N GLN A 112 -34.37 6.93 -6.07
CA GLN A 112 -35.67 6.49 -5.55
C GLN A 112 -35.68 4.96 -5.44
N LEU A 113 -35.06 4.44 -4.36
CA LEU A 113 -35.05 3.03 -3.97
C LEU A 113 -36.46 2.44 -3.80
N GLN A 114 -37.46 3.29 -3.62
CA GLN A 114 -38.88 2.96 -3.48
C GLN A 114 -39.54 2.36 -4.74
N HIS A 115 -38.89 2.42 -5.92
CA HIS A 115 -39.37 1.71 -7.11
C HIS A 115 -38.68 0.36 -7.37
N ILE A 116 -37.57 0.07 -6.69
CA ILE A 116 -36.82 -1.20 -6.87
C ILE A 116 -37.49 -2.34 -6.08
N PHE A 117 -38.12 -2.01 -4.95
CA PHE A 117 -38.90 -2.96 -4.16
C PHE A 117 -40.37 -2.89 -4.55
N SER A 118 -40.69 -3.39 -5.75
CA SER A 118 -42.07 -3.82 -6.02
C SER A 118 -42.32 -5.10 -5.22
N ASP A 119 -43.33 -5.07 -4.36
CA ASP A 119 -43.70 -6.12 -3.42
C ASP A 119 -43.76 -7.50 -4.09
N MET A 120 -42.83 -8.38 -3.72
CA MET A 120 -42.89 -9.79 -4.03
C MET A 120 -43.73 -10.47 -2.93
N PRO A 121 -44.95 -10.97 -3.22
CA PRO A 121 -45.79 -11.58 -2.20
C PRO A 121 -45.17 -12.93 -1.78
N LEU A 122 -44.71 -13.00 -0.53
CA LEU A 122 -44.29 -14.27 0.08
C LEU A 122 -45.52 -15.07 0.53
N PRO A 123 -45.55 -16.39 0.29
CA PRO A 123 -46.61 -17.26 0.77
C PRO A 123 -46.52 -17.46 2.30
N ASP A 124 -47.64 -17.20 2.95
CA ASP A 124 -47.86 -17.22 4.39
C ASP A 124 -47.76 -18.67 4.94
N ASN A 125 -46.63 -19.05 5.53
CA ASN A 125 -46.47 -20.36 6.15
C ASN A 125 -46.55 -20.26 7.68
N LYS A 126 -47.78 -20.36 8.19
CA LYS A 126 -48.08 -20.56 9.61
C LYS A 126 -47.79 -22.02 9.97
N GLN A 127 -46.70 -22.28 10.69
CA GLN A 127 -46.59 -23.49 11.50
C GLN A 127 -46.59 -23.13 12.98
N THR A 128 -47.75 -23.39 13.57
CA THR A 128 -48.02 -23.50 15.00
C THR A 128 -47.30 -24.72 15.57
N VAL A 129 -46.48 -24.53 16.61
CA VAL A 129 -46.04 -25.61 17.52
C VAL A 129 -46.63 -25.33 18.90
N PRO A 130 -47.27 -26.32 19.56
CA PRO A 130 -48.01 -26.09 20.78
C PRO A 130 -47.12 -26.03 22.04
N GLU A 131 -47.58 -25.14 22.91
CA GLU A 131 -47.18 -24.87 24.28
C GLU A 131 -47.25 -26.11 25.19
N ARG A 132 -46.18 -26.41 25.94
CA ARG A 132 -46.21 -27.38 27.05
C ARG A 132 -45.68 -26.73 28.32
N GLN A 133 -46.60 -26.52 29.26
CA GLN A 133 -46.34 -25.89 30.55
C GLN A 133 -45.74 -26.86 31.58
N LYS A 134 -44.69 -26.37 32.25
CA LYS A 134 -44.41 -26.36 33.71
C LYS A 134 -44.49 -27.67 34.52
N THR A 135 -43.40 -27.99 35.22
CA THR A 135 -43.34 -27.97 36.70
C THR A 135 -41.89 -27.77 37.19
N ALA A 136 -41.74 -26.96 38.25
CA ALA A 136 -40.53 -26.72 39.06
C ALA A 136 -40.61 -27.62 40.33
N PRO A 137 -39.80 -27.50 41.42
CA PRO A 137 -38.71 -26.55 41.75
C PRO A 137 -37.48 -27.15 42.50
N TYR A 138 -36.40 -26.37 42.70
CA TYR A 138 -35.77 -26.10 44.03
C TYR A 138 -34.52 -25.20 43.92
N ALA A 139 -34.60 -24.03 44.60
CA ALA A 139 -33.64 -23.36 45.52
C ALA A 139 -32.13 -23.25 45.16
N ALA A 140 -31.37 -22.17 45.42
CA ALA A 140 -31.48 -21.13 46.45
C ALA A 140 -30.48 -19.94 46.22
N LYS A 141 -30.86 -18.73 46.69
CA LYS A 141 -30.04 -17.63 47.32
C LYS A 141 -28.91 -16.97 46.46
N LYS A 142 -28.56 -15.67 46.49
CA LYS A 142 -28.85 -14.42 47.24
C LYS A 142 -28.29 -13.20 46.43
N LYS A 143 -28.77 -11.98 46.73
CA LYS A 143 -28.59 -10.60 46.12
C LYS A 143 -27.18 -9.96 46.37
N PRO A 144 -26.81 -8.68 45.97
CA PRO A 144 -27.58 -7.50 45.48
C PRO A 144 -26.97 -6.58 44.36
N LYS A 145 -27.65 -5.44 44.14
CA LYS A 145 -27.72 -4.43 43.04
C LYS A 145 -26.60 -3.35 42.92
N LYS A 146 -26.58 -2.70 41.73
CA LYS A 146 -26.46 -1.23 41.38
C LYS A 146 -25.42 -1.03 40.25
N THR A 147 -25.51 -0.17 39.22
CA THR A 147 -26.48 0.83 38.71
C THR A 147 -26.06 1.13 37.26
N ILE A 148 -27.02 1.41 36.38
CA ILE A 148 -26.85 1.88 35.00
C ILE A 148 -26.53 3.38 35.00
N ILE A 149 -25.52 3.83 34.25
CA ILE A 149 -25.55 5.11 33.51
C ILE A 149 -24.97 4.88 32.11
N GLU A 150 -25.76 5.26 31.12
CA GLU A 150 -25.48 5.32 29.68
C GLU A 150 -24.46 6.42 29.35
N LYS A 151 -23.57 6.22 28.36
CA LYS A 151 -23.74 6.75 26.99
C LYS A 151 -22.50 6.50 26.10
N ALA A 152 -22.81 6.01 24.90
CA ALA A 152 -22.22 6.33 23.59
C ALA A 152 -20.73 5.98 23.32
N VAL A 153 -20.29 5.33 22.24
CA VAL A 153 -20.88 4.74 21.02
C VAL A 153 -19.82 3.71 20.54
N LYS A 154 -20.24 2.50 20.21
CA LYS A 154 -19.58 1.56 19.28
C LYS A 154 -20.59 1.26 18.16
N PRO A 155 -20.16 0.91 16.94
CA PRO A 155 -19.87 -0.50 16.61
C PRO A 155 -18.52 -0.61 15.85
N LYS A 156 -17.53 -1.46 16.20
CA LYS A 156 -17.45 -2.93 16.13
C LYS A 156 -18.07 -3.51 14.84
N ALA A 157 -17.55 -4.50 14.15
CA ALA A 157 -16.29 -5.25 14.09
C ALA A 157 -16.63 -6.47 13.21
N GLN A 158 -15.63 -7.03 12.54
CA GLN A 158 -15.49 -8.47 12.28
C GLN A 158 -14.02 -8.62 11.85
N ASP A 159 -13.07 -8.82 12.76
CA ASP A 159 -12.76 -10.05 13.51
C ASP A 159 -12.70 -11.30 12.63
N SER A 160 -11.49 -11.57 12.14
CA SER A 160 -10.95 -12.92 12.02
C SER A 160 -9.56 -12.94 12.63
N ILE A 161 -9.44 -13.70 13.71
CA ILE A 161 -8.27 -13.88 14.55
C ILE A 161 -7.16 -14.58 13.74
N SER A 162 -5.98 -13.97 13.74
CA SER A 162 -4.69 -14.64 13.51
C SER A 162 -3.66 -13.86 14.34
N GLU A 163 -3.30 -14.42 15.49
CA GLU A 163 -2.49 -13.81 16.58
C GLU A 163 -1.06 -13.39 16.18
N SER A 164 -0.66 -13.50 14.91
CA SER A 164 0.64 -13.05 14.43
C SER A 164 0.61 -11.68 13.73
N GLY A 165 -0.58 -11.12 13.42
CA GLY A 165 -0.73 -9.89 12.62
C GLY A 165 -1.11 -8.62 13.40
N SER A 166 -1.38 -8.72 14.71
CA SER A 166 -1.78 -7.57 15.54
C SER A 166 -0.62 -6.58 15.72
N LEU A 167 0.54 -7.12 16.09
CA LEU A 167 1.74 -6.33 16.42
C LEU A 167 2.23 -5.47 15.26
N THR A 168 2.05 -5.94 14.01
CA THR A 168 2.45 -5.21 12.81
C THR A 168 1.51 -4.05 12.52
N ARG A 169 0.19 -4.24 12.65
CA ARG A 169 -0.79 -3.16 12.42
C ARG A 169 -0.71 -2.08 13.49
N GLU A 170 -0.53 -2.47 14.75
CA GLU A 170 -0.31 -1.51 15.84
C GLU A 170 1.00 -0.75 15.66
N ALA A 171 2.07 -1.41 15.21
CA ALA A 171 3.33 -0.75 14.89
C ALA A 171 3.18 0.24 13.74
N SER A 172 2.49 -0.11 12.65
CA SER A 172 2.24 0.79 11.53
C SER A 172 1.46 2.03 11.96
N ILE A 173 0.38 1.88 12.76
CA ILE A 173 -0.40 3.01 13.26
C ILE A 173 0.47 3.94 14.13
N ARG A 174 1.31 3.37 15.02
CA ARG A 174 2.24 4.18 15.83
C ARG A 174 3.26 4.90 14.97
N GLN A 175 3.87 4.22 14.00
CA GLN A 175 4.89 4.79 13.13
C GLN A 175 4.34 5.95 12.29
N SER A 176 3.10 5.85 11.80
CA SER A 176 2.40 6.95 11.13
C SER A 176 2.22 8.16 12.05
N ALA A 177 1.82 7.94 13.31
CA ALA A 177 1.67 9.02 14.28
C ALA A 177 3.01 9.70 14.63
N ILE A 178 4.10 8.93 14.71
CA ILE A 178 5.45 9.47 14.91
C ILE A 178 5.86 10.37 13.74
N LEU A 179 5.63 9.93 12.50
CA LEU A 179 5.95 10.70 11.30
C LEU A 179 5.16 12.01 11.23
N GLU A 180 3.85 11.95 11.47
CA GLU A 180 2.98 13.13 11.48
C GLU A 180 3.47 14.16 12.51
N LYS A 181 3.94 13.68 13.68
CA LYS A 181 4.45 14.59 14.68
C LYS A 181 5.75 15.29 14.27
N ILE A 182 6.70 14.54 13.73
CA ILE A 182 7.97 15.09 13.25
C ILE A 182 7.70 16.08 12.11
N LEU A 183 6.69 15.81 11.27
CA LEU A 183 6.25 16.73 10.21
C LEU A 183 5.73 18.06 10.78
N GLN A 184 4.92 18.01 11.84
CA GLN A 184 4.35 19.21 12.47
C GLN A 184 5.38 20.06 13.24
N GLN A 185 6.34 19.42 13.91
CA GLN A 185 7.36 20.12 14.73
C GLN A 185 8.64 20.43 13.97
N GLY A 186 8.87 19.82 12.81
CA GLY A 186 10.11 19.87 12.03
C GLY A 186 11.24 19.05 12.66
N ASN A 187 11.53 19.29 13.94
CA ASN A 187 12.50 18.54 14.74
C ASN A 187 11.83 18.03 16.02
N SER A 188 11.92 16.73 16.30
CA SER A 188 11.37 16.15 17.53
C SER A 188 12.41 15.36 18.31
N LYS A 189 12.44 15.55 19.63
CA LYS A 189 13.23 14.70 20.53
C LYS A 189 12.43 13.47 20.93
N LEU A 190 13.13 12.44 21.41
CA LEU A 190 12.50 11.21 21.90
C LEU A 190 11.47 11.48 23.01
N LYS A 191 11.76 12.43 23.91
CA LYS A 191 10.84 12.83 24.99
C LYS A 191 9.55 13.45 24.44
N ASP A 192 9.64 14.24 23.38
CA ASP A 192 8.47 14.90 22.78
C ASP A 192 7.56 13.85 22.13
N ILE A 193 8.14 12.85 21.45
CA ILE A 193 7.41 11.73 20.84
C ILE A 193 6.73 10.88 21.93
N GLN A 194 7.39 10.67 23.06
CA GLN A 194 6.85 9.90 24.18
C GLN A 194 5.59 10.53 24.81
N THR A 195 5.47 11.87 24.80
CA THR A 195 4.27 12.53 25.36
C THR A 195 2.98 12.21 24.61
N ILE A 196 3.09 11.81 23.34
CA ILE A 196 1.94 11.60 22.43
C ILE A 196 1.58 10.12 22.36
N LEU A 197 2.52 9.25 22.69
CA LEU A 197 2.34 7.81 22.70
C LEU A 197 2.51 7.27 24.13
N PRO A 198 1.62 7.63 25.08
CA PRO A 198 1.72 7.14 26.47
C PRO A 198 1.57 5.61 26.57
N ASN A 199 0.97 4.99 25.55
CA ASN A 199 0.77 3.55 25.46
C ASN A 199 2.01 2.79 24.94
N ALA A 200 3.08 3.49 24.53
CA ALA A 200 4.31 2.89 24.03
C ALA A 200 5.47 3.14 25.00
N SER A 201 6.24 2.09 25.28
CA SER A 201 7.47 2.24 26.07
C SER A 201 8.53 3.01 25.27
N GLU A 202 9.47 3.68 25.97
CA GLU A 202 10.61 4.35 25.32
C GLU A 202 11.39 3.38 24.40
N ARG A 203 11.53 2.11 24.82
CA ARG A 203 12.17 1.06 24.04
C ARG A 203 11.43 0.78 22.73
N THR A 204 10.09 0.70 22.79
CA THR A 204 9.24 0.50 21.61
C THR A 204 9.38 1.69 20.63
N ILE A 205 9.36 2.91 21.16
CA ILE A 205 9.52 4.13 20.34
C ILE A 205 10.91 4.13 19.67
N ARG A 206 11.96 3.68 20.37
CA ARG A 206 13.30 3.56 19.79
C ARG A 206 13.34 2.58 18.61
N TYR A 207 12.64 1.45 18.72
CA TYR A 207 12.53 0.50 17.61
C TYR A 207 11.76 1.09 16.43
N ASP A 208 10.64 1.75 16.68
CA ASP A 208 9.86 2.40 15.63
C ASP A 208 10.69 3.49 14.92
N LEU A 209 11.44 4.30 15.67
CA LEU A 209 12.37 5.30 15.11
C LEU A 209 13.52 4.68 14.33
N GLN A 210 14.06 3.56 14.79
CA GLN A 210 15.10 2.81 14.08
C GLN A 210 14.56 2.29 12.75
N THR A 211 13.36 1.70 12.74
CA THR A 211 12.68 1.25 11.52
C THR A 211 12.47 2.39 10.54
N LEU A 212 11.96 3.53 11.01
CA LEU A 212 11.73 4.74 10.18
C LEU A 212 13.03 5.38 9.66
N THR A 213 14.11 5.26 10.42
CA THR A 213 15.44 5.73 10.00
C THR A 213 16.02 4.80 8.93
N ASN A 214 15.91 3.48 9.13
CA ASN A 214 16.36 2.47 8.18
C ASN A 214 15.58 2.53 6.86
N SER A 215 14.28 2.84 6.91
CA SER A 215 13.45 3.06 5.73
C SER A 215 13.70 4.41 5.05
N GLY A 216 14.56 5.26 5.62
CA GLY A 216 14.95 6.56 5.06
C GLY A 216 13.88 7.64 5.10
N LEU A 217 12.82 7.46 5.90
CA LEU A 217 11.73 8.45 6.04
C LEU A 217 12.13 9.59 7.00
N ILE A 218 12.91 9.25 8.02
CA ILE A 218 13.48 10.20 8.97
C ILE A 218 14.99 10.05 9.04
N GLU A 219 15.66 11.08 9.50
CA GLU A 219 17.07 11.01 9.84
C GLU A 219 17.31 11.45 11.27
N ARG A 220 18.24 10.76 11.91
CA ARG A 220 18.72 11.08 13.25
C ARG A 220 19.84 12.10 13.14
N VAL A 221 19.65 13.27 13.74
CA VAL A 221 20.64 14.34 13.76
C VAL A 221 21.20 14.50 15.17
N GLY A 222 22.53 14.49 15.27
CA GLY A 222 23.28 14.68 16.53
C GLY A 222 24.18 13.50 16.88
N SER A 223 25.38 13.81 17.37
CA SER A 223 26.26 12.83 18.01
C SER A 223 25.64 12.40 19.34
N SER A 224 25.74 11.10 19.63
CA SER A 224 25.10 10.41 20.75
C SER A 224 24.90 11.25 22.02
N GLY A 225 23.67 11.27 22.58
CA GLY A 225 23.35 11.98 23.81
C GLY A 225 22.09 12.86 23.75
N PRO A 226 21.88 13.78 24.72
CA PRO A 226 20.65 14.57 24.87
C PRO A 226 20.41 15.59 23.75
N SER A 227 21.42 15.80 22.89
CA SER A 227 21.35 16.65 21.69
C SER A 227 20.83 15.90 20.46
N THR A 228 20.36 14.66 20.60
CA THR A 228 19.78 13.88 19.52
C THR A 228 18.35 14.34 19.23
N TYR A 229 18.04 14.61 17.96
CA TYR A 229 16.68 14.83 17.48
C TYR A 229 16.46 14.13 16.12
N TYR A 230 15.19 13.97 15.76
CA TYR A 230 14.76 13.34 14.53
C TYR A 230 14.06 14.37 13.66
N ARG A 231 14.33 14.34 12.37
CA ARG A 231 13.69 15.19 11.36
C ARG A 231 13.37 14.40 10.10
N ILE A 232 12.44 14.90 9.30
CA ILE A 232 12.10 14.26 8.02
C ILE A 232 13.27 14.40 7.06
N LYS A 233 13.61 13.29 6.41
CA LYS A 233 14.61 13.28 5.35
C LYS A 233 13.96 13.83 4.08
N ILE A 234 14.08 15.13 3.86
CA ILE A 234 13.71 15.73 2.57
C ILE A 234 14.71 15.18 1.56
N ARG A 235 14.23 14.43 0.56
CA ARG A 235 15.03 14.11 -0.63
C ARG A 235 15.36 15.44 -1.30
N GLN A 236 16.52 16.00 -0.99
CA GLN A 236 17.12 17.00 -1.86
C GLN A 236 17.50 16.27 -3.14
N GLU A 237 16.78 16.57 -4.22
CA GLU A 237 17.27 16.31 -5.58
C GLU A 237 18.68 16.91 -5.66
N GLN A 238 19.68 16.05 -5.84
CA GLN A 238 21.04 16.51 -6.03
C GLN A 238 21.10 17.35 -7.31
N PRO A 239 21.70 18.55 -7.30
CA PRO A 239 22.02 19.25 -8.53
C PRO A 239 23.06 18.40 -9.27
N VAL A 240 22.72 18.03 -10.50
CA VAL A 240 23.58 17.30 -11.43
C VAL A 240 24.91 18.04 -11.54
N ALA A 241 25.99 17.39 -11.11
CA ALA A 241 27.34 17.90 -11.27
C ALA A 241 27.63 18.04 -12.78
N VAL A 242 27.69 19.29 -13.25
CA VAL A 242 28.22 19.65 -14.56
C VAL A 242 29.68 19.21 -14.61
N ALA A 243 29.98 18.30 -15.54
CA ALA A 243 31.32 17.85 -15.85
C ALA A 243 32.18 19.05 -16.31
N GLY A 244 32.91 19.62 -15.36
CA GLY A 244 33.96 20.59 -15.63
C GLY A 244 35.14 19.89 -16.30
N GLY A 245 35.51 20.42 -17.47
CA GLY A 245 36.62 19.93 -18.28
C GLY A 245 37.95 19.97 -17.55
N LYS A 246 38.76 18.96 -17.86
CA LYS A 246 40.22 19.06 -17.79
C LYS A 246 40.76 18.97 -19.20
N SER A 247 41.34 20.10 -19.60
CA SER A 247 42.45 20.19 -20.52
C SER A 247 43.48 19.09 -20.24
N ASP A 248 43.96 18.42 -21.28
CA ASP A 248 45.37 18.07 -21.35
C ASP A 248 45.84 18.05 -22.80
N SER A 249 46.99 18.71 -22.94
CA SER A 249 47.68 19.16 -24.12
C SER A 249 48.17 18.06 -25.04
N ALA A 250 48.03 18.30 -26.34
CA ALA A 250 48.80 17.65 -27.39
C ALA A 250 50.30 17.83 -27.13
N ASN A 251 51.05 16.74 -27.13
CA ASN A 251 52.48 16.76 -27.37
C ASN A 251 52.79 15.76 -28.50
N SER A 252 53.07 16.33 -29.66
CA SER A 252 53.72 15.68 -30.79
C SER A 252 55.16 15.31 -30.40
N ASN A 253 55.60 14.11 -30.75
CA ASN A 253 56.90 13.87 -31.38
C ASN A 253 57.02 12.42 -31.86
N ASP A 254 57.42 12.30 -33.11
CA ASP A 254 58.39 11.34 -33.65
C ASP A 254 58.04 9.83 -33.76
N LEU A 255 57.68 9.48 -35.00
CA LEU A 255 58.17 8.34 -35.78
C LEU A 255 59.68 8.08 -35.53
N PRO A 256 60.23 6.84 -35.67
CA PRO A 256 60.12 6.12 -36.94
C PRO A 256 60.14 4.57 -36.89
N LEU A 257 59.78 4.01 -38.06
CA LEU A 257 60.25 2.79 -38.71
C LEU A 257 61.07 1.80 -37.87
N ASP A 258 60.63 0.54 -37.81
CA ASP A 258 61.56 -0.55 -38.11
C ASP A 258 60.83 -1.72 -38.76
N ASP A 259 61.42 -2.15 -39.88
CA ASP A 259 61.17 -3.38 -40.58
C ASP A 259 61.37 -4.57 -39.65
N ARG A 260 60.52 -5.61 -39.81
CA ARG A 260 60.99 -7.00 -39.90
C ARG A 260 59.84 -7.97 -40.14
N ASP A 261 59.86 -8.50 -41.36
CA ASP A 261 59.65 -9.90 -41.71
C ASP A 261 59.52 -10.88 -40.53
N PHE A 262 58.48 -11.72 -40.55
CA PHE A 262 58.56 -13.18 -40.35
C PHE A 262 57.19 -13.76 -40.79
N ARG A 263 57.09 -14.20 -42.05
CA ARG A 263 57.03 -15.61 -42.47
C ARG A 263 55.83 -16.41 -41.91
N ASN A 264 54.97 -16.87 -42.82
CA ASN A 264 54.72 -18.29 -43.15
C ASN A 264 54.91 -19.28 -41.98
N ASP A 265 53.96 -20.13 -41.58
CA ASP A 265 53.11 -21.02 -42.38
C ASP A 265 51.88 -21.53 -41.58
N PRO A 266 50.87 -22.10 -42.26
CA PRO A 266 49.76 -22.85 -41.66
C PRO A 266 49.93 -24.37 -41.83
N ILE A 267 49.92 -25.16 -40.75
CA ILE A 267 49.66 -26.62 -40.71
C ILE A 267 49.19 -26.92 -39.27
N LEU A 268 48.09 -27.60 -38.93
CA LEU A 268 47.36 -28.74 -39.49
C LEU A 268 45.88 -28.67 -39.04
#